data_AF-A0A5C6LKR0-F1
#
_entry.id   AF-A0A5C6LKR0-F1
#
_cell.length_a   1.000
_cell.length_b   1.000
_cell.length_c   1.000
_cell.angle_alpha   90.00
_cell.angle_beta   90.00
_cell.angle_gamma   90.00
#
_symmetry.space_group_name_H-M   'P 1'
#
loop_
_entity.id
_entity.type
_entity.pdbx_description
1 polymer ?
#
loop_
_entity_poly.entity_id
_entity_poly.type
_entity_poly.pdbx_seq_one_letter_code
_entity_poly.pdbx_strand_id
1 'polypeptide(L)'
;MENPDAVMHWHCLAGSIWNAEPSVQALSYRLLYKHKDQEWASEITDTVELDEAVSNWALSAFQVKELHRDSNGTELLHGDTVVLTQGLNVKGANFMAPKGTIVRRIKLVPDNVEQIEGKINDQTIVILTKYVRKS
;
A
#
# COMPACT_ATOMS: atom_id res chain seq x y z
N MET A 1 29.06 7.72 -7.45
CA MET A 1 29.92 8.35 -6.43
C MET A 1 29.01 9.26 -5.63
N GLU A 2 28.62 8.84 -4.42
CA GLU A 2 27.81 9.66 -3.52
C GLU A 2 28.60 10.90 -3.14
N ASN A 3 27.96 12.07 -3.21
CA ASN A 3 28.59 13.35 -2.86
C ASN A 3 28.76 13.39 -1.33
N PRO A 4 29.99 13.47 -0.78
CA PRO A 4 30.24 13.45 0.66
C PRO A 4 29.54 14.60 1.42
N ASP A 5 29.21 15.70 0.76
CA ASP A 5 28.46 16.82 1.36
C ASP A 5 26.97 16.49 1.61
N ALA A 6 26.42 15.47 0.96
CA ALA A 6 25.02 15.08 1.11
C ALA A 6 24.73 14.48 2.49
N VAL A 7 25.72 13.82 3.12
CA VAL A 7 25.60 13.26 4.47
C VAL A 7 25.52 14.38 5.51
N MET A 8 26.30 15.45 5.34
CA MET A 8 26.32 16.61 6.23
C MET A 8 24.98 17.37 6.26
N HIS A 9 24.22 17.33 5.15
CA HIS A 9 22.96 18.06 5.05
C HIS A 9 21.92 17.61 6.08
N TRP A 10 21.93 16.33 6.47
CA TRP A 10 20.89 15.73 7.32
C TRP A 10 21.24 15.66 8.81
N HIS A 11 22.43 16.07 9.23
CA HIS A 11 22.82 16.08 10.65
C HIS A 11 21.92 16.94 11.55
N CYS A 12 21.22 17.94 10.99
CA CYS A 12 20.25 18.73 11.74
C CYS A 12 19.09 17.87 12.30
N LEU A 13 18.81 16.70 11.72
CA LEU A 13 17.80 15.77 12.22
C LEU A 13 18.17 15.20 13.59
N ALA A 14 19.46 15.00 13.85
CA ALA A 14 19.96 14.50 15.14
C ALA A 14 19.61 15.45 16.30
N GLY A 15 19.56 16.76 16.04
CA GLY A 15 19.10 17.76 17.02
C GLY A 15 17.59 17.99 16.98
N SER A 16 16.99 18.00 15.78
CA SER A 16 15.57 18.34 15.60
C SER A 16 14.63 17.29 16.20
N ILE A 17 15.07 16.03 16.28
CA ILE A 17 14.28 14.94 16.85
C ILE A 17 14.00 15.11 18.36
N TRP A 18 14.83 15.88 19.08
CA TRP A 18 14.66 16.17 20.51
C TRP A 18 13.82 17.41 20.78
N ASN A 19 13.21 18.01 19.75
CA ASN A 19 12.34 19.17 19.92
C ASN A 19 11.09 18.79 20.72
N ALA A 20 10.60 19.69 21.58
CA ALA A 20 9.40 19.46 22.38
C ALA A 20 8.09 19.44 21.56
N GLU A 21 8.11 19.98 20.35
CA GLU A 21 6.95 20.02 19.46
C GLU A 21 6.75 18.68 18.74
N PRO A 22 5.63 17.96 18.97
CA PRO A 22 5.39 16.62 18.40
C PRO A 22 5.42 16.58 16.87
N SER A 23 5.00 17.67 16.22
CA SER A 23 5.01 17.81 14.77
C SER A 23 6.44 17.77 14.19
N VAL A 24 7.40 18.37 14.90
CA VAL A 24 8.81 18.38 14.50
C VAL A 24 9.40 16.99 14.69
N GLN A 25 9.14 16.35 15.83
CA GLN A 25 9.58 14.98 16.11
C GLN A 25 9.08 14.00 15.03
N ALA A 26 7.78 14.06 14.69
CA ALA A 26 7.20 13.19 13.67
C ALA A 26 7.81 13.40 12.29
N LEU A 27 8.09 14.66 11.90
CA LEU A 27 8.74 14.96 10.63
C LEU A 27 10.20 14.48 10.59
N SER A 28 10.97 14.73 11.65
CA SER A 28 12.34 14.28 11.76
C SER A 28 12.43 12.76 11.72
N TYR A 29 11.55 12.07 12.46
CA TYR A 29 11.47 10.61 12.46
C TYR A 29 11.10 10.05 11.09
N ARG A 30 10.16 10.69 10.36
CA ARG A 30 9.84 10.30 8.97
C ARG A 30 11.07 10.34 8.07
N LEU A 31 11.84 11.41 8.15
CA LEU A 31 13.02 11.58 7.31
C LEU A 31 14.12 10.58 7.69
N LEU A 32 14.35 10.34 8.98
CA LEU A 32 15.26 9.30 9.46
C LEU A 32 14.82 7.91 8.97
N TYR A 33 13.54 7.58 9.11
CA TYR A 33 12.98 6.30 8.67
C TYR A 33 13.10 6.09 7.16
N LYS A 34 12.97 7.15 6.35
CA LYS A 34 13.20 7.10 4.89
C LYS A 34 14.64 6.72 4.54
N HIS A 35 15.60 7.07 5.40
CA HIS A 35 17.03 6.82 5.23
C HIS A 35 17.56 5.70 6.14
N LYS A 36 16.69 4.85 6.69
CA LYS A 36 17.06 3.80 7.65
C LYS A 36 18.12 2.81 7.16
N ASP A 37 18.33 2.70 5.85
CA ASP A 37 19.36 1.85 5.25
C ASP A 37 20.78 2.44 5.43
N GLN A 38 20.89 3.68 5.92
CA GLN A 38 22.14 4.38 6.21
C GLN A 38 22.46 4.31 7.70
N GLU A 39 23.72 4.02 8.03
CA GLU A 39 24.18 3.81 9.42
C GLU A 39 23.87 5.01 10.33
N TRP A 40 24.19 6.24 9.88
CA TRP A 40 23.94 7.47 10.64
C TRP A 40 22.46 7.69 11.02
N ALA A 41 21.53 7.23 10.17
CA ALA A 41 20.10 7.40 10.41
C ALA A 41 19.56 6.35 11.38
N SER A 42 20.07 5.11 11.28
CA SER A 42 19.75 4.04 12.22
C SER A 42 20.23 4.40 13.62
N GLU A 43 21.49 4.84 13.77
CA GLU A 43 22.06 5.23 15.06
C GLU A 43 21.23 6.32 15.76
N ILE A 44 20.81 7.36 15.04
CA ILE A 44 19.95 8.41 15.62
C ILE A 44 18.58 7.83 16.00
N THR A 45 18.00 6.99 15.16
CA THR A 45 16.67 6.40 15.42
C THR A 45 16.69 5.48 16.65
N ASP A 46 17.77 4.72 16.85
CA ASP A 46 17.92 3.78 17.95
C ASP A 46 18.17 4.48 19.31
N THR A 47 18.64 5.73 19.29
CA THR A 47 18.88 6.52 20.51
C THR A 47 17.64 7.28 21.01
N VAL A 48 16.61 7.42 20.17
CA VAL A 48 15.44 8.25 20.47
C VAL A 48 14.25 7.37 20.86
N GLU A 49 13.73 7.60 22.05
CA GLU A 49 12.42 7.09 22.47
C GLU A 49 11.35 8.17 22.26
N LEU A 50 10.49 7.96 21.24
CA LEU A 50 9.33 8.82 20.99
C LEU A 50 8.07 8.22 21.61
N ASP A 51 7.11 9.09 21.92
CA ASP A 51 5.75 8.67 22.26
C ASP A 51 5.14 7.83 21.13
N GLU A 52 4.40 6.78 21.48
CA GLU A 52 3.81 5.83 20.54
C GLU A 52 2.86 6.51 19.54
N ALA A 53 2.11 7.53 19.96
CA ALA A 53 1.24 8.26 19.05
C ALA A 53 2.03 9.04 17.99
N VAL A 54 3.18 9.60 18.38
CA VAL A 54 4.07 10.38 17.49
C VAL A 54 4.79 9.47 16.51
N SER A 55 5.33 8.34 16.96
CA SER A 55 5.99 7.37 16.09
C SER A 55 5.00 6.73 15.10
N ASN A 56 3.80 6.37 15.55
CA ASN A 56 2.74 5.86 14.68
C ASN A 56 2.30 6.89 13.65
N TRP A 57 2.11 8.15 14.06
CA TRP A 57 1.80 9.22 13.12
C TRP A 57 2.93 9.45 12.11
N ALA A 58 4.19 9.38 12.55
CA ALA A 58 5.33 9.48 11.66
C ALA A 58 5.29 8.35 10.60
N LEU A 59 5.18 7.10 11.05
CA LEU A 59 5.17 5.91 10.19
C LEU A 59 3.95 5.81 9.27
N SER A 60 2.83 6.46 9.60
CA SER A 60 1.64 6.48 8.75
C SER A 60 1.93 7.03 7.33
N ALA A 61 2.96 7.86 7.17
CA ALA A 61 3.39 8.35 5.85
C ALA A 61 3.97 7.25 4.94
N PHE A 62 4.43 6.14 5.52
CA PHE A 62 4.97 4.97 4.80
C PHE A 62 3.99 3.82 4.72
N GLN A 63 2.83 3.92 5.37
CA GLN A 63 1.76 2.96 5.17
C GLN A 63 1.26 3.11 3.72
N VAL A 64 1.64 2.15 2.88
CA VAL A 64 1.08 2.03 1.54
C VAL A 64 -0.40 1.76 1.75
N LYS A 65 -1.25 2.74 1.40
CA LYS A 65 -2.69 2.50 1.34
C LYS A 65 -2.89 1.28 0.45
N GLU A 66 -3.34 0.19 1.05
CA GLU A 66 -3.63 -1.01 0.29
C GLU A 66 -4.80 -0.67 -0.64
N LEU A 67 -4.53 -0.65 -1.93
CA LEU A 67 -5.51 -0.35 -2.97
C LEU A 67 -5.80 -1.63 -3.72
N HIS A 68 -7.06 -1.83 -4.09
CA HIS A 68 -7.41 -2.89 -5.02
C HIS A 68 -6.73 -2.61 -6.36
N ARG A 69 -5.83 -3.49 -6.76
CA ARG A 69 -5.09 -3.38 -8.02
C ARG A 69 -5.29 -4.63 -8.86
N ASP A 70 -5.48 -4.43 -10.15
CA ASP A 70 -5.57 -5.52 -11.12
C ASP A 70 -4.20 -6.21 -11.33
N SER A 71 -4.16 -7.24 -12.18
CA SER A 71 -2.92 -7.99 -12.49
C SER A 71 -1.78 -7.14 -13.06
N ASN A 72 -2.08 -5.95 -13.58
CA ASN A 72 -1.13 -5.02 -14.18
C ASN A 72 -0.76 -3.86 -13.24
N GLY A 73 -1.26 -3.86 -11.99
CA GLY A 73 -1.03 -2.80 -11.02
C GLY A 73 -1.96 -1.59 -11.16
N THR A 74 -2.98 -1.66 -12.02
CA THR A 74 -3.96 -0.58 -12.22
C THR A 74 -4.95 -0.56 -11.07
N GLU A 75 -5.19 0.60 -10.48
CA GLU A 75 -6.19 0.76 -9.42
C GLU A 75 -7.61 0.45 -9.93
N LEU A 76 -8.33 -0.35 -9.15
CA LEU A 76 -9.71 -0.73 -9.37
C LEU A 76 -10.62 0.10 -8.46
N LEU A 77 -11.67 0.66 -9.05
CA LEU A 77 -12.67 1.46 -8.37
C LEU A 77 -14.03 0.76 -8.36
N HIS A 78 -14.88 1.15 -7.41
CA HIS A 78 -16.26 0.67 -7.39
C HIS A 78 -17.00 1.04 -8.68
N GLY A 79 -17.67 0.07 -9.29
CA GLY A 79 -18.38 0.25 -10.55
C GLY A 79 -17.54 -0.01 -11.81
N ASP A 80 -16.24 -0.26 -11.69
CA ASP A 80 -15.38 -0.58 -12.82
C ASP A 80 -15.81 -1.86 -13.55
N THR A 81 -15.32 -2.02 -14.78
CA THR A 81 -15.44 -3.24 -15.56
C THR A 81 -14.08 -3.89 -15.71
N VAL A 82 -14.01 -5.19 -15.44
CA VAL A 82 -12.77 -5.97 -15.51
C VAL A 82 -12.96 -7.19 -16.40
N VAL A 83 -11.85 -7.73 -16.87
CA VAL A 83 -11.80 -8.92 -17.73
C VAL A 83 -10.95 -9.99 -17.04
N LEU A 84 -11.43 -11.23 -17.02
CA LEU A 84 -10.67 -12.35 -16.48
C LEU A 84 -9.44 -12.66 -17.36
N THR A 85 -8.26 -12.67 -16.76
CA THR A 85 -7.00 -12.96 -17.46
C THR A 85 -6.75 -14.47 -17.61
N GLN A 86 -7.49 -15.29 -16.87
CA GLN A 86 -7.46 -16.76 -16.91
C GLN A 86 -8.84 -17.36 -16.63
N GLY A 87 -9.03 -18.64 -16.97
CA GLY A 87 -10.25 -19.37 -16.64
C GLY A 87 -10.33 -19.69 -15.16
N LEU A 88 -11.48 -19.48 -14.53
CA LEU A 88 -11.71 -19.70 -13.10
C LEU A 88 -12.91 -20.62 -12.88
N ASN A 89 -12.75 -21.62 -12.02
CA ASN A 89 -13.86 -22.41 -11.49
C ASN A 89 -14.53 -21.62 -10.37
N VAL A 90 -15.82 -21.34 -10.52
CA VAL A 90 -16.58 -20.59 -9.52
C VAL A 90 -16.93 -21.52 -8.37
N LYS A 91 -16.38 -21.25 -7.18
CA LYS A 91 -16.75 -22.00 -5.98
C LYS A 91 -18.22 -21.72 -5.65
N GLY A 92 -19.01 -22.78 -5.48
CA GLY A 92 -20.44 -22.67 -5.16
C GLY A 92 -21.37 -22.58 -6.38
N ALA A 93 -20.83 -22.58 -7.60
CA ALA A 93 -21.61 -22.67 -8.83
C ALA A 93 -21.16 -23.86 -9.68
N ASN A 94 -22.07 -24.41 -10.48
CA ASN A 94 -21.76 -25.55 -11.36
C ASN A 94 -21.27 -25.09 -12.75
N PHE A 95 -20.54 -23.97 -12.81
CA PHE A 95 -20.00 -23.41 -14.06
C PHE A 95 -18.56 -22.88 -13.89
N MET A 96 -17.84 -22.85 -15.01
CA MET A 96 -16.51 -22.25 -15.13
C MET A 96 -16.63 -20.93 -15.90
N ALA A 97 -15.98 -19.87 -15.42
CA ALA A 97 -15.84 -18.62 -16.14
C ALA A 97 -14.57 -18.66 -17.01
N PRO A 98 -14.68 -18.68 -18.35
CA PRO A 98 -13.50 -18.76 -19.22
C PRO A 98 -12.67 -17.47 -19.17
N LYS A 99 -11.40 -17.58 -19.60
CA LYS A 99 -10.54 -16.42 -19.85
C LYS A 99 -11.23 -15.48 -20.85
N GLY A 100 -11.16 -14.18 -20.59
CA GLY A 100 -11.81 -13.15 -21.42
C GLY A 100 -13.25 -12.82 -20.99
N THR A 101 -13.79 -13.50 -19.97
CA THR A 101 -15.11 -13.13 -19.43
C THR A 101 -15.08 -11.71 -18.88
N ILE A 102 -16.05 -10.90 -19.28
CA ILE A 102 -16.21 -9.51 -18.84
C ILE A 102 -17.10 -9.48 -17.60
N VAL A 103 -16.61 -8.85 -16.54
CA VAL A 103 -17.33 -8.64 -15.29
C VAL A 103 -17.55 -7.14 -15.11
N ARG A 104 -18.80 -6.71 -15.20
CA ARG A 104 -19.18 -5.29 -15.14
C ARG A 104 -19.64 -4.92 -13.73
N ARG A 105 -19.43 -3.65 -13.36
CA ARG A 105 -19.90 -3.07 -12.09
C ARG A 105 -19.36 -3.84 -10.88
N ILE A 106 -18.05 -4.00 -10.81
CA ILE A 106 -17.40 -4.66 -9.68
C ILE A 106 -17.62 -3.88 -8.38
N LYS A 107 -17.60 -4.59 -7.25
CA LYS A 107 -17.52 -3.99 -5.92
C LYS A 107 -16.21 -4.35 -5.27
N LEU A 108 -15.62 -3.39 -4.57
CA LEU A 108 -14.40 -3.57 -3.80
C LEU A 108 -14.74 -4.22 -2.46
N VAL A 109 -13.96 -5.21 -2.03
CA VAL A 109 -14.11 -5.84 -0.71
C VAL A 109 -13.37 -5.00 0.33
N PRO A 110 -14.06 -4.36 1.29
CA PRO A 110 -13.45 -3.39 2.21
C PRO A 110 -12.28 -3.96 3.03
N ASP A 111 -12.37 -5.23 3.42
CA ASP A 111 -11.44 -5.87 4.34
C ASP A 111 -10.35 -6.70 3.62
N ASN A 112 -10.36 -6.74 2.29
CA ASN A 112 -9.38 -7.51 1.52
C ASN A 112 -9.14 -6.93 0.12
N VAL A 113 -8.01 -6.25 -0.04
CA VAL A 113 -7.63 -5.58 -1.29
C VAL A 113 -7.32 -6.53 -2.45
N GLU A 114 -7.05 -7.80 -2.15
CA GLU A 114 -6.84 -8.84 -3.15
C GLU A 114 -8.16 -9.39 -3.70
N GLN A 115 -9.31 -8.98 -3.15
CA GLN A 115 -10.62 -9.50 -3.53
C GLN A 115 -11.53 -8.40 -4.06
N ILE A 116 -12.30 -8.77 -5.08
CA ILE A 116 -13.40 -7.96 -5.60
C ILE A 116 -14.63 -8.85 -5.80
N GLU A 117 -15.80 -8.27 -5.69
CA GLU A 117 -17.06 -8.93 -6.02
C GLU A 117 -17.51 -8.53 -7.42
N GLY A 118 -18.04 -9.49 -8.15
CA GLY A 118 -18.59 -9.28 -9.48
C GLY A 118 -19.78 -10.19 -9.75
N LYS A 119 -20.55 -9.87 -10.78
CA LYS A 119 -21.73 -10.64 -11.17
C LYS A 119 -21.49 -11.34 -12.51
N ILE A 120 -21.63 -12.68 -12.52
CA ILE A 120 -21.55 -13.52 -13.73
C ILE A 120 -22.76 -14.45 -13.74
N ASN A 121 -23.50 -14.54 -14.86
CA ASN A 121 -24.70 -15.40 -14.99
C ASN A 121 -25.71 -15.21 -13.85
N ASP A 122 -25.98 -13.96 -13.50
CA ASP A 122 -26.83 -13.57 -12.39
C ASP A 122 -26.38 -13.96 -10.97
N GLN A 123 -25.21 -14.56 -10.81
CA GLN A 123 -24.64 -14.93 -9.52
C GLN A 123 -23.51 -13.98 -9.12
N THR A 124 -23.51 -13.59 -7.85
CA THR A 124 -22.40 -12.82 -7.25
C THR A 124 -21.28 -13.78 -6.91
N ILE A 125 -20.06 -13.44 -7.34
CA ILE A 125 -18.86 -14.22 -7.09
C ILE A 125 -17.76 -13.31 -6.54
N VAL A 126 -16.86 -13.89 -5.74
CA VAL A 126 -15.65 -13.24 -5.26
C VAL A 126 -14.48 -13.66 -6.16
N ILE A 127 -13.73 -12.68 -6.65
CA ILE A 127 -12.64 -12.87 -7.61
C ILE A 127 -11.37 -12.25 -7.03
N LEU A 128 -10.24 -12.96 -7.15
CA LEU A 128 -8.95 -12.39 -6.77
C LEU A 128 -8.49 -11.38 -7.83
N THR A 129 -8.07 -10.20 -7.40
CA THR A 129 -7.69 -9.09 -8.28
C THR A 129 -6.51 -9.42 -9.20
N LYS A 130 -5.62 -10.33 -8.79
CA LYS A 130 -4.51 -10.84 -9.62
C LYS A 130 -4.95 -11.60 -10.89
N TYR A 131 -6.23 -12.01 -10.98
CA TYR A 131 -6.79 -12.72 -12.13
C TYR A 131 -7.69 -11.84 -12.99
N VAL A 132 -7.72 -10.54 -12.73
CA VAL A 132 -8.50 -9.59 -13.51
C VAL A 132 -7.60 -8.50 -14.07
N ARG A 133 -8.05 -7.92 -15.18
CA ARG A 133 -7.47 -6.72 -15.79
C ARG A 133 -8.58 -5.69 -15.99
N LYS A 134 -8.32 -4.43 -15.67
CA LYS A 134 -9.26 -3.34 -15.98
C LYS A 134 -9.48 -3.24 -17.49
N SER A 135 -10.75 -3.20 -17.91
CA SER A 135 -11.16 -3.10 -19.31
C SER A 135 -11.04 -1.68 -19.84
#